data_AF-A0A427A3S0-F1
#
_entry.id   AF-A0A427A3S0-F1
#
_cell.length_a   1.000
_cell.length_b   1.000
_cell.length_c   1.000
_cell.angle_alpha   90.00
_cell.angle_beta   90.00
_cell.angle_gamma   90.00
#
_symmetry.space_group_name_H-M   'P 1'
#
loop_
_entity.id
_entity.type
_entity.pdbx_description
1 polymer ?
#
loop_
_entity_poly.entity_id
_entity_poly.type
_entity_poly.pdbx_seq_one_letter_code
_entity_poly.pdbx_strand_id
1 'polypeptide(L)'
;MQYIVPVFCFVLLYSKLPHKELRFIIGSIPMFNVSAAITASRLYINKKKDGWRWLYIMLLGSFLISLGCSVMTFIASYYNYPGAYALKALQQADTSNTTKEKFVHIDAFTAMNGVSRFCENEYPWRYSKEEGIALDEYRDRNFTYLLNEHFHIDGYKCLFVVNGFSEARLRVGFPPFLLLKEPKVFVHGNMRDRDIDLFNWPGCP
;
A
#
# COMPACT_ATOMS: atom_id res chain seq x y z
N MET A 1 10.98 31.56 15.88
CA MET A 1 12.16 30.79 15.42
C MET A 1 12.88 30.07 16.56
N GLN A 2 12.85 30.54 17.82
CA GLN A 2 13.48 29.82 18.95
C GLN A 2 13.01 28.37 19.14
N TYR A 3 11.76 28.04 18.82
CA TYR A 3 11.22 26.68 18.96
C TYR A 3 11.65 25.69 17.87
N ILE A 4 12.25 26.15 16.76
CA ILE A 4 12.59 25.27 15.63
C ILE A 4 13.97 24.62 15.81
N VAL A 5 14.90 25.33 16.45
CA VAL A 5 16.28 24.89 16.67
C VAL A 5 16.35 23.58 17.45
N PRO A 6 15.71 23.43 18.63
CA PRO A 6 15.77 22.17 19.37
C PRO A 6 15.14 21.00 18.60
N VAL A 7 14.08 21.27 17.82
CA VAL A 7 13.40 20.26 17.00
C VAL A 7 14.29 19.82 15.83
N PHE A 8 14.98 20.74 15.17
CA PHE A 8 15.97 20.42 14.14
C PHE A 8 17.13 19.62 14.71
N CYS A 9 17.67 20.03 15.85
CA CYS A 9 18.73 19.27 16.54
C CYS A 9 18.28 17.85 16.88
N PHE A 10 17.05 17.69 17.39
CA PHE A 10 16.44 16.39 17.66
C PHE A 10 16.40 15.51 16.40
N VAL A 11 15.88 16.01 15.27
CA VAL A 11 15.84 15.25 14.01
C VAL A 11 17.23 14.89 13.50
N LEU A 12 18.20 15.81 13.61
CA LEU A 12 19.59 15.56 13.17
C LEU A 12 20.28 14.46 14.01
N LEU A 13 20.06 14.46 15.33
CA LEU A 13 20.58 13.41 16.20
C LEU A 13 19.92 12.07 15.87
N TYR A 14 18.60 12.04 15.70
CA TYR A 14 17.87 10.82 15.35
C TYR A 14 18.19 10.31 13.94
N SER A 15 18.62 11.18 13.02
CA SER A 15 19.04 10.79 11.67
C SER A 15 20.30 9.92 11.66
N LYS A 16 21.09 9.88 12.75
CA LYS A 16 22.27 9.02 12.89
C LYS A 16 21.95 7.60 13.36
N LEU A 17 20.71 7.31 13.76
CA LEU A 17 20.35 5.94 14.14
C LEU A 17 20.40 5.02 12.92
N PRO A 18 20.97 3.80 13.07
CA PRO A 18 21.00 2.80 12.00
C PRO A 18 19.59 2.33 11.65
N HIS A 19 18.69 2.27 12.64
CA HIS A 19 17.30 1.91 12.47
C HIS A 19 16.44 3.16 12.26
N LYS A 20 15.80 3.29 11.10
CA LYS A 20 14.95 4.44 10.75
C LYS A 20 13.49 4.04 10.84
N GLU A 21 12.76 4.68 11.74
CA GLU A 21 11.31 4.56 11.81
C GLU A 21 10.67 5.94 11.89
N LEU A 22 9.58 6.14 11.14
CA LEU A 22 8.85 7.40 11.12
C LEU A 22 8.37 7.81 12.52
N ARG A 23 8.02 6.83 13.37
CA ARG A 23 7.50 7.06 14.72
C ARG A 23 8.48 7.84 15.61
N PHE A 24 9.78 7.77 15.36
CA PHE A 24 10.77 8.49 16.17
C PHE A 24 10.72 10.00 15.94
N ILE A 25 10.36 10.44 14.74
CA ILE A 25 10.34 11.87 14.39
C ILE A 25 8.93 12.44 14.29
N ILE A 26 7.88 11.63 14.42
CA ILE A 26 6.50 12.07 14.20
C ILE A 26 6.09 13.24 15.13
N GLY A 27 6.63 13.27 16.36
CA GLY A 27 6.40 14.37 17.31
C GLY A 27 7.01 15.72 16.90
N SER A 28 7.93 15.74 15.93
CA SER A 28 8.51 16.98 15.38
C SER A 28 7.58 17.69 14.40
N ILE A 29 6.68 16.96 13.76
CA ILE A 29 5.82 17.46 12.67
C ILE A 29 4.95 18.65 13.12
N PRO A 30 4.23 18.60 14.27
CA PRO A 30 3.42 19.74 14.71
C PRO A 30 4.24 21.03 14.91
N MET A 31 5.46 20.91 15.42
CA MET A 31 6.34 22.06 15.67
C MET A 31 6.82 22.71 14.36
N PHE A 32 7.10 21.90 13.33
CA PHE A 32 7.40 22.41 12.00
C PHE A 32 6.18 23.09 11.36
N ASN A 33 4.99 22.51 11.51
CA ASN A 33 3.75 23.10 10.99
C ASN A 33 3.44 24.47 11.62
N VAL A 34 3.56 24.60 12.94
CA VAL A 34 3.36 25.89 13.63
C VAL A 34 4.39 26.93 13.14
N SER A 35 5.65 26.52 13.00
CA SER A 35 6.71 27.41 12.53
C SER A 35 6.51 27.86 11.07
N ALA A 36 6.05 26.95 10.21
CA ALA A 36 5.68 27.25 8.82
C ALA A 36 4.49 28.21 8.77
N ALA A 37 3.45 27.99 9.60
CA ALA A 37 2.27 28.85 9.67
C ALA A 37 2.61 30.28 10.11
N ILE A 38 3.47 30.45 11.13
CA ILE A 38 3.95 31.77 11.57
C ILE A 38 4.70 32.47 10.43
N THR A 39 5.57 31.76 9.72
CA THR A 39 6.33 32.31 8.59
C THR A 39 5.40 32.70 7.44
N ALA A 40 4.45 31.85 7.08
CA ALA A 40 3.45 32.10 6.05
C ALA A 40 2.58 33.34 6.39
N SER A 41 2.15 33.48 7.65
CA SER A 41 1.40 34.65 8.13
C SER A 41 2.20 35.93 7.98
N ARG A 42 3.49 35.93 8.39
CA ARG A 42 4.37 37.08 8.24
C ARG A 42 4.62 37.46 6.78
N LEU A 43 4.78 36.47 5.90
CA LEU A 43 4.93 36.67 4.45
C LEU A 43 3.67 37.29 3.85
N TYR A 44 2.50 36.79 4.24
CA TYR A 44 1.21 37.29 3.77
C TYR A 44 0.96 38.76 4.18
N ILE A 45 1.22 39.12 5.45
CA ILE A 45 1.02 40.49 5.94
C ILE A 45 1.94 41.48 5.22
N ASN A 46 3.20 41.09 4.98
CA ASN A 46 4.19 41.97 4.35
C ASN A 46 4.21 41.93 2.82
N LYS A 47 3.26 41.23 2.17
CA LYS A 47 3.25 40.98 0.71
C LYS A 47 3.31 42.21 -0.20
N LYS A 48 2.99 43.40 0.32
CA LYS A 48 3.04 44.67 -0.41
C LYS A 48 4.46 45.24 -0.58
N LYS A 49 5.45 44.75 0.18
CA LYS A 49 6.87 45.15 0.01
C LYS A 49 7.50 44.31 -1.11
N ASP A 50 8.27 44.93 -2.01
CA ASP A 50 8.76 44.27 -3.23
C ASP A 50 9.52 42.95 -2.98
N GLY A 51 10.45 42.90 -2.03
CA GLY A 51 11.16 41.65 -1.70
C GLY A 51 10.27 40.58 -1.05
N TRP A 52 9.29 41.00 -0.25
CA TRP A 52 8.36 40.08 0.42
C TRP A 52 7.30 39.53 -0.53
N ARG A 53 6.97 40.27 -1.59
CA ARG A 53 6.10 39.81 -2.68
C ARG A 53 6.68 38.57 -3.36
N TRP A 54 7.97 38.56 -3.67
CA TRP A 54 8.65 37.41 -4.28
C TRP A 54 8.64 36.19 -3.36
N LEU A 55 8.96 36.38 -2.07
CA LEU A 55 8.90 35.29 -1.09
C LEU A 55 7.50 34.72 -0.92
N TYR A 56 6.47 35.56 -0.98
CA TYR A 56 5.07 35.12 -0.96
C TYR A 56 4.69 34.32 -2.21
N ILE A 57 5.15 34.73 -3.40
CA ILE A 57 4.96 33.97 -4.64
C ILE A 57 5.67 32.61 -4.56
N MET A 58 6.91 32.57 -4.05
CA MET A 58 7.64 31.31 -3.83
C MET A 58 6.91 30.40 -2.84
N LEU A 59 6.37 30.96 -1.75
CA LEU A 59 5.54 30.21 -0.79
C LEU A 59 4.33 29.57 -1.50
N LEU A 60 3.60 30.35 -2.29
CA LEU A 60 2.43 29.85 -3.02
C LEU A 60 2.83 28.75 -4.03
N GLY A 61 3.94 28.93 -4.75
CA GLY A 61 4.49 27.90 -5.63
C GLY A 61 4.84 26.61 -4.88
N SER A 62 5.52 26.73 -3.74
CA SER A 62 5.87 25.57 -2.90
C SER A 62 4.64 24.83 -2.37
N PHE A 63 3.57 25.56 -2.03
CA PHE A 63 2.31 24.98 -1.60
C PHE A 63 1.63 24.18 -2.73
N LEU A 64 1.58 24.74 -3.95
CA LEU A 64 1.02 24.04 -5.11
C LEU A 64 1.82 22.78 -5.47
N ILE A 65 3.16 22.86 -5.41
CA ILE A 65 4.03 21.70 -5.61
C ILE A 65 3.77 20.64 -4.54
N SER A 66 3.71 21.04 -3.26
CA SER A 66 3.42 20.12 -2.16
C SER A 66 2.06 19.45 -2.32
N LEU A 67 1.03 20.19 -2.75
CA LEU A 67 -0.29 19.64 -3.03
C LEU A 67 -0.24 18.60 -4.15
N GLY A 68 0.47 18.92 -5.24
CA GLY A 68 0.68 17.98 -6.35
C GLY A 68 1.39 16.70 -5.92
N CYS A 69 2.47 16.82 -5.14
CA CYS A 69 3.18 15.69 -4.56
C CYS A 69 2.26 14.85 -3.66
N SER A 70 1.48 15.48 -2.78
CA SER A 70 0.53 14.79 -1.89
C SER A 70 -0.51 14.00 -2.68
N VAL A 71 -1.11 14.59 -3.72
CA VAL A 71 -2.07 13.89 -4.60
C VAL A 71 -1.41 12.70 -5.29
N MET A 72 -0.19 12.87 -5.81
CA MET A 72 0.56 11.77 -6.45
C MET A 72 0.82 10.63 -5.45
N THR A 73 1.33 10.94 -4.26
CA THR A 73 1.58 9.93 -3.21
C THR A 73 0.30 9.28 -2.72
N PHE A 74 -0.82 10.01 -2.68
CA PHE A 74 -2.12 9.47 -2.32
C PHE A 74 -2.60 8.43 -3.33
N ILE A 75 -2.52 8.74 -4.63
CA ILE A 75 -2.90 7.80 -5.68
C ILE A 75 -1.97 6.57 -5.68
N ALA A 76 -0.67 6.76 -5.49
CA ALA A 76 0.27 5.65 -5.37
C ALA A 76 -0.06 4.77 -4.15
N SER A 77 -0.32 5.37 -2.99
CA SER A 77 -0.69 4.66 -1.76
C SER A 77 -2.02 3.91 -1.90
N TYR A 78 -2.98 4.43 -2.67
CA TYR A 78 -4.26 3.77 -2.91
C TYR A 78 -4.08 2.40 -3.60
N TYR A 79 -3.13 2.30 -4.54
CA TYR A 79 -2.83 1.06 -5.26
C TYR A 79 -1.78 0.16 -4.59
N ASN A 80 -1.33 0.51 -3.38
CA ASN A 80 -0.26 -0.20 -2.67
C ASN A 80 -0.77 -1.32 -1.75
N TYR A 81 -2.05 -1.71 -1.86
CA TYR A 81 -2.68 -2.74 -1.04
C TYR A 81 -3.27 -3.92 -1.86
N PRO A 82 -2.51 -4.53 -2.79
CA PRO A 82 -3.02 -5.58 -3.67
C PRO A 82 -3.53 -6.83 -2.92
N GLY A 83 -2.99 -7.14 -1.74
CA GLY A 83 -3.42 -8.29 -0.95
C GLY A 83 -4.87 -8.17 -0.46
N ALA A 84 -5.26 -6.97 0.00
CA ALA A 84 -6.63 -6.69 0.43
C ALA A 84 -7.62 -6.87 -0.73
N TYR A 85 -7.26 -6.35 -1.92
CA TYR A 85 -8.08 -6.47 -3.12
C TYR A 85 -8.19 -7.93 -3.59
N ALA A 86 -7.10 -8.70 -3.52
CA ALA A 86 -7.09 -10.12 -3.85
C ALA A 86 -8.04 -10.92 -2.97
N LEU A 87 -7.98 -10.73 -1.65
CA LEU A 87 -8.86 -11.42 -0.71
C LEU A 87 -10.33 -11.06 -0.94
N LYS A 88 -10.62 -9.76 -1.10
CA LYS A 88 -11.98 -9.29 -1.36
C LYS A 88 -12.52 -9.84 -2.68
N ALA A 89 -11.71 -9.84 -3.74
CA ALA A 89 -12.10 -10.38 -5.04
C ALA A 89 -12.37 -11.88 -4.97
N LEU A 90 -11.55 -12.64 -4.23
CA LEU A 90 -11.75 -14.07 -4.01
C LEU A 90 -13.10 -14.35 -3.32
N GLN A 91 -13.36 -13.64 -2.21
CA GLN A 91 -14.60 -13.78 -1.45
C GLN A 91 -15.85 -13.38 -2.25
N GLN A 92 -15.73 -12.39 -3.14
CA GLN A 92 -16.83 -11.93 -3.99
C GLN A 92 -17.09 -12.84 -5.19
N ALA A 93 -16.02 -13.39 -5.79
CA ALA A 93 -16.13 -14.31 -6.91
C ALA A 93 -16.73 -15.65 -6.48
N ASP A 94 -16.45 -16.07 -5.24
CA ASP A 94 -16.99 -17.29 -4.69
C ASP A 94 -18.45 -17.11 -4.23
N THR A 95 -19.37 -17.25 -5.19
CA THR A 95 -20.83 -17.19 -4.97
C THR A 95 -21.40 -18.54 -4.50
N SER A 96 -20.54 -19.53 -4.21
CA SER A 96 -21.06 -20.84 -3.81
C SER A 96 -21.71 -20.79 -2.43
N ASN A 97 -23.00 -21.15 -2.38
CA ASN A 97 -23.72 -21.47 -1.15
C ASN A 97 -23.32 -22.86 -0.60
N THR A 98 -22.03 -23.20 -0.68
CA THR A 98 -21.53 -24.48 -0.17
C THR A 98 -21.27 -24.32 1.33
N THR A 99 -21.80 -25.23 2.13
CA THR A 99 -21.50 -25.32 3.57
C THR A 99 -20.10 -25.88 3.86
N LYS A 100 -19.29 -26.12 2.83
CA LYS A 100 -17.93 -26.66 2.94
C LYS A 100 -16.98 -25.56 3.40
N GLU A 101 -16.17 -25.88 4.39
CA GLU A 101 -15.15 -25.00 4.95
C GLU A 101 -14.09 -24.65 3.88
N LYS A 102 -13.80 -23.35 3.74
CA LYS A 102 -12.86 -22.80 2.76
C LYS A 102 -11.63 -22.31 3.50
N PHE A 103 -10.53 -23.05 3.38
CA PHE A 103 -9.31 -22.71 4.08
C PHE A 103 -8.37 -21.91 3.17
N VAL A 104 -8.18 -20.63 3.49
CA VAL A 104 -7.39 -19.67 2.73
C VAL A 104 -6.08 -19.42 3.44
N HIS A 105 -4.96 -19.65 2.76
CA HIS A 105 -3.66 -19.22 3.23
C HIS A 105 -3.30 -17.84 2.67
N ILE A 106 -2.74 -16.99 3.51
CA ILE A 106 -2.30 -15.63 3.21
C ILE A 106 -0.80 -15.60 3.53
N ASP A 107 0.04 -15.51 2.51
CA ASP A 107 1.49 -15.42 2.69
C ASP A 107 1.93 -14.10 3.35
N ALA A 108 3.19 -14.04 3.78
CA ALA A 108 3.74 -12.86 4.43
C ALA A 108 3.63 -11.60 3.55
N PHE A 109 3.89 -11.73 2.24
CA PHE A 109 3.78 -10.61 1.31
C PHE A 109 2.35 -10.05 1.23
N THR A 110 1.35 -10.91 1.07
CA THR A 110 -0.06 -10.48 0.98
C THR A 110 -0.58 -9.95 2.30
N ALA A 111 -0.15 -10.53 3.43
CA ALA A 111 -0.43 -10.02 4.77
C ALA A 111 0.09 -8.59 4.95
N MET A 112 1.34 -8.32 4.53
CA MET A 112 1.93 -6.98 4.61
C MET A 112 1.30 -5.98 3.62
N ASN A 113 0.71 -6.46 2.53
CA ASN A 113 0.10 -5.64 1.47
C ASN A 113 -1.43 -5.51 1.58
N GLY A 114 -1.92 -5.38 2.82
CA GLY A 114 -3.27 -4.90 3.12
C GLY A 114 -4.26 -5.91 3.66
N VAL A 115 -3.92 -7.19 3.74
CA VAL A 115 -4.83 -8.18 4.35
C VAL A 115 -4.87 -7.99 5.86
N SER A 116 -6.02 -7.57 6.37
CA SER A 116 -6.26 -7.38 7.80
C SER A 116 -7.41 -8.25 8.30
N ARG A 117 -7.55 -8.36 9.62
CA ARG A 117 -8.66 -9.10 10.24
C ARG A 117 -10.04 -8.52 9.87
N PHE A 118 -10.12 -7.24 9.50
CA PHE A 118 -11.37 -6.63 9.04
C PHE A 118 -11.78 -7.04 7.62
N CYS A 119 -10.87 -7.67 6.88
CA CYS A 119 -11.16 -8.21 5.54
C CYS A 119 -11.65 -9.67 5.60
N GLU A 120 -11.62 -10.30 6.78
CA GLU A 120 -11.95 -11.71 6.96
C GLU A 120 -13.46 -11.88 7.16
N ASN A 121 -14.10 -12.65 6.28
CA ASN A 121 -15.50 -13.05 6.44
C ASN A 121 -15.63 -14.20 7.45
N GLU A 122 -16.82 -14.35 8.05
CA GLU A 122 -17.14 -15.47 8.93
C GLU A 122 -17.30 -16.79 8.15
N TYR A 123 -17.81 -17.83 8.80
CA TYR A 123 -18.09 -19.14 8.20
C TYR A 123 -18.77 -18.99 6.83
N PRO A 124 -18.34 -19.71 5.77
CA PRO A 124 -17.46 -20.89 5.77
C PRO A 124 -15.95 -20.62 5.67
N TRP A 125 -15.51 -19.37 5.80
CA TRP A 125 -14.11 -19.00 5.56
C TRP A 125 -13.23 -19.19 6.80
N ARG A 126 -12.04 -19.74 6.58
CA ARG A 126 -10.95 -19.78 7.57
C ARG A 126 -9.67 -19.30 6.95
N TYR A 127 -8.89 -18.57 7.73
CA TYR A 127 -7.68 -17.92 7.27
C TYR A 127 -6.47 -18.43 8.04
N SER A 128 -5.36 -18.69 7.35
CA SER A 128 -4.05 -19.00 7.93
C SER A 128 -3.02 -17.99 7.43
N LYS A 129 -2.22 -17.46 8.37
CA LYS A 129 -1.08 -16.56 8.10
C LYS A 129 0.23 -17.18 8.59
N GLU A 130 0.32 -18.50 8.54
CA GLU A 130 1.51 -19.24 8.96
C GLU A 130 2.72 -18.82 8.10
N GLU A 131 3.71 -18.20 8.72
CA GLU A 131 4.91 -17.71 8.03
C GLU A 131 5.94 -18.83 7.85
N GLY A 132 6.80 -18.72 6.82
CA GLY A 132 7.93 -19.62 6.63
C GLY A 132 7.62 -20.96 5.95
N ILE A 133 6.46 -21.11 5.32
CA ILE A 133 6.12 -22.30 4.51
C ILE A 133 6.92 -22.27 3.20
N ALA A 134 7.63 -23.35 2.89
CA ALA A 134 8.35 -23.48 1.62
C ALA A 134 7.39 -23.74 0.46
N LEU A 135 7.76 -23.34 -0.77
CA LEU A 135 6.89 -23.48 -1.95
C LEU A 135 6.43 -24.91 -2.20
N ASP A 136 7.31 -25.89 -1.98
CA ASP A 136 7.03 -27.31 -2.20
C ASP A 136 6.08 -27.89 -1.14
N GLU A 137 6.11 -27.32 0.08
CA GLU A 137 5.31 -27.79 1.22
C GLU A 137 3.83 -27.43 1.06
N TYR A 138 3.50 -26.40 0.26
CA TYR A 138 2.10 -26.02 0.01
C TYR A 138 1.26 -27.18 -0.50
N ARG A 139 1.82 -28.09 -1.31
CA ARG A 139 1.12 -29.27 -1.85
C ARG A 139 0.64 -30.24 -0.75
N ASP A 140 1.39 -30.31 0.34
CA ASP A 140 1.11 -31.22 1.46
C ASP A 140 0.15 -30.58 2.47
N ARG A 141 -0.08 -29.27 2.37
CA ARG A 141 -1.06 -28.55 3.19
C ARG A 141 -2.46 -28.64 2.57
N ASN A 142 -3.48 -28.65 3.42
CA ASN A 142 -4.89 -28.75 3.02
C ASN A 142 -5.55 -27.38 2.82
N PHE A 143 -4.88 -26.44 2.16
CA PHE A 143 -5.49 -25.14 1.83
C PHE A 143 -6.35 -25.25 0.57
N THR A 144 -7.55 -24.69 0.60
CA THR A 144 -8.46 -24.58 -0.55
C THR A 144 -7.97 -23.49 -1.51
N TYR A 145 -7.60 -22.33 -0.96
CA TYR A 145 -7.10 -21.18 -1.70
C TYR A 145 -5.78 -20.67 -1.12
N LEU A 146 -4.92 -20.12 -1.96
CA LEU A 146 -3.68 -19.45 -1.56
C LEU A 146 -3.65 -18.03 -2.13
N LEU A 147 -3.32 -17.06 -1.29
CA LEU A 147 -2.88 -15.74 -1.72
C LEU A 147 -1.36 -15.71 -1.57
N ASN A 148 -0.65 -15.58 -2.68
CA ASN A 148 0.81 -15.65 -2.69
C ASN A 148 1.45 -14.64 -3.65
N GLU A 149 2.68 -14.22 -3.38
CA GLU A 149 3.50 -13.43 -4.29
C GLU A 149 4.00 -14.22 -5.52
N HIS A 150 4.08 -15.54 -5.42
CA HIS A 150 4.60 -16.40 -6.48
C HIS A 150 3.52 -16.76 -7.51
N PHE A 151 3.88 -16.69 -8.79
CA PHE A 151 3.01 -17.03 -9.92
C PHE A 151 2.72 -18.53 -10.05
N HIS A 152 3.66 -19.40 -9.64
CA HIS A 152 3.52 -20.84 -9.76
C HIS A 152 3.72 -21.51 -8.40
N ILE A 153 2.74 -22.33 -8.02
CA ILE A 153 2.80 -23.16 -6.81
C ILE A 153 2.33 -24.55 -7.18
N ASP A 154 3.17 -25.52 -6.83
CA ASP A 154 2.96 -26.93 -7.10
C ASP A 154 1.67 -27.45 -6.44
N GLY A 155 0.77 -28.04 -7.23
CA GLY A 155 -0.53 -28.54 -6.73
C GLY A 155 -1.66 -27.50 -6.73
N TYR A 156 -1.36 -26.26 -7.11
CA TYR A 156 -2.33 -25.18 -7.19
C TYR A 156 -2.39 -24.56 -8.59
N LYS A 157 -3.59 -24.14 -8.99
CA LYS A 157 -3.87 -23.47 -10.26
C LYS A 157 -4.09 -21.98 -10.00
N CYS A 158 -3.40 -21.13 -10.75
CA CYS A 158 -3.59 -19.69 -10.66
C CYS A 158 -4.97 -19.30 -11.21
N LEU A 159 -5.81 -18.72 -10.35
CA LEU A 159 -7.19 -18.35 -10.65
C LEU A 159 -7.27 -16.95 -11.25
N PHE A 160 -6.61 -15.98 -10.60
CA PHE A 160 -6.52 -14.61 -11.07
C PHE A 160 -5.36 -13.88 -10.39
N VAL A 161 -5.00 -12.74 -10.96
CA VAL A 161 -3.93 -11.87 -10.46
C VAL A 161 -4.45 -10.49 -10.10
N VAL A 162 -3.89 -9.91 -9.05
CA VAL A 162 -4.13 -8.52 -8.67
C VAL A 162 -2.86 -7.70 -8.86
N ASN A 163 -3.01 -6.64 -9.64
CA ASN A 163 -1.93 -5.70 -9.91
C ASN A 163 -1.78 -4.71 -8.74
N GLY A 164 -0.55 -4.51 -8.29
CA GLY A 164 -0.17 -3.50 -7.30
C GLY A 164 0.62 -2.37 -7.93
N PHE A 165 0.75 -1.26 -7.19
CA PHE A 165 1.66 -0.17 -7.56
C PHE A 165 3.11 -0.68 -7.66
N SER A 166 3.84 -0.24 -8.68
CA SER A 166 5.27 -0.58 -8.85
C SER A 166 6.13 0.69 -8.94
N GLU A 167 5.87 1.56 -9.92
CA GLU A 167 6.71 2.72 -10.18
C GLU A 167 5.89 3.93 -10.65
N ALA A 168 6.33 5.13 -10.30
CA ALA A 168 5.84 6.38 -10.88
C ALA A 168 6.85 6.89 -11.92
N ARG A 169 6.50 6.86 -13.21
CA ARG A 169 7.35 7.39 -14.29
C ARG A 169 6.91 8.76 -14.74
N LEU A 170 7.87 9.65 -14.96
CA LEU A 170 7.62 10.93 -15.61
C LEU A 170 7.44 10.70 -17.12
N ARG A 171 6.36 11.23 -17.69
CA ARG A 171 6.09 11.18 -19.13
C ARG A 171 5.90 12.60 -19.67
N VAL A 172 6.41 12.85 -20.88
CA VAL A 172 6.05 14.04 -21.65
C VAL A 172 4.61 13.89 -22.14
N GLY A 173 3.66 14.55 -21.47
CA GLY A 173 2.22 14.50 -21.77
C GLY A 173 1.37 14.83 -20.54
N PHE A 174 0.03 14.91 -20.70
CA PHE A 174 -0.90 15.02 -19.58
C PHE A 174 -1.68 13.70 -19.40
N PRO A 175 -1.71 13.10 -18.21
CA PRO A 175 -1.00 13.50 -16.99
C PRO A 175 0.53 13.30 -17.08
N PRO A 176 1.34 14.15 -16.41
CA PRO A 176 2.81 14.12 -16.49
C PRO A 176 3.46 12.95 -15.74
N PHE A 177 2.66 12.19 -14.97
CA PHE A 177 3.09 11.01 -14.24
C PHE A 177 2.24 9.82 -14.66
N LEU A 178 2.91 8.71 -14.98
CA LEU A 178 2.29 7.42 -15.22
C LEU A 178 2.61 6.51 -14.03
N LEU A 179 1.57 6.08 -13.31
CA LEU A 179 1.70 5.06 -12.27
C LEU A 179 1.61 3.69 -12.93
N LEU A 180 2.74 3.01 -13.00
CA LEU A 180 2.82 1.64 -13.50
C LEU A 180 2.34 0.68 -12.42
N LYS A 181 1.55 -0.28 -12.86
CA LYS A 181 1.05 -1.37 -12.02
C LYS A 181 1.56 -2.67 -12.60
N GLU A 182 1.96 -3.56 -11.71
CA GLU A 182 2.50 -4.88 -12.06
C GLU A 182 1.77 -5.95 -11.27
N PRO A 183 1.71 -7.19 -11.76
CA PRO A 183 1.17 -8.30 -10.99
C PRO A 183 2.00 -8.48 -9.71
N LYS A 184 1.34 -8.42 -8.55
CA LYS A 184 1.99 -8.56 -7.23
C LYS A 184 1.43 -9.70 -6.40
N VAL A 185 0.12 -9.98 -6.52
CA VAL A 185 -0.54 -11.02 -5.75
C VAL A 185 -1.28 -11.95 -6.69
N PHE A 186 -0.95 -13.23 -6.59
CA PHE A 186 -1.57 -14.31 -7.34
C PHE A 186 -2.48 -15.09 -6.40
N VAL A 187 -3.72 -15.29 -6.84
CA VAL A 187 -4.70 -16.08 -6.11
C VAL A 187 -4.77 -17.44 -6.76
N HIS A 188 -4.48 -18.47 -5.98
CA HIS A 188 -4.44 -19.84 -6.43
C HIS A 188 -5.54 -20.69 -5.80
N GLY A 189 -6.00 -21.69 -6.54
CA GLY A 189 -6.95 -22.69 -6.11
C GLY A 189 -6.34 -24.08 -6.10
N ASN A 190 -6.64 -24.88 -5.08
CA ASN A 190 -6.16 -26.25 -4.99
C ASN A 190 -6.73 -27.13 -6.11
N MET A 191 -5.87 -27.73 -6.93
CA MET A 191 -6.32 -28.59 -8.04
C MET A 191 -7.02 -29.88 -7.58
N ARG A 192 -6.86 -30.27 -6.30
CA ARG A 192 -7.59 -31.41 -5.72
C ARG A 192 -9.06 -31.08 -5.44
N ASP A 193 -9.40 -29.79 -5.34
CA ASP A 193 -10.76 -29.36 -5.05
C ASP A 193 -11.55 -29.13 -6.35
N ARG A 194 -12.52 -30.02 -6.59
CA ARG A 194 -13.39 -29.97 -7.78
C ARG A 194 -14.27 -28.73 -7.83
N ASP A 195 -14.51 -28.09 -6.69
CA ASP A 195 -15.36 -26.89 -6.63
C ASP A 195 -14.72 -25.70 -7.36
N ILE A 196 -13.41 -25.73 -7.56
CA ILE A 196 -12.66 -24.64 -8.20
C ILE A 196 -12.91 -24.58 -9.70
N ASP A 197 -13.09 -25.74 -10.34
CA ASP A 197 -13.40 -25.82 -11.77
C ASP A 197 -14.87 -25.49 -12.09
N LEU A 198 -15.75 -25.41 -11.08
CA LEU A 198 -17.13 -24.96 -11.26
C LEU A 198 -17.21 -23.46 -11.58
N PHE A 199 -16.19 -22.69 -11.22
CA PHE A 199 -16.13 -21.25 -11.44
C PHE A 199 -15.29 -20.91 -12.67
N ASN A 200 -15.79 -19.97 -13.47
CA ASN A 200 -15.05 -19.47 -14.61
C ASN A 200 -14.08 -18.36 -14.16
N TRP A 201 -12.88 -18.78 -13.75
CA TRP A 201 -11.81 -17.86 -13.36
C TRP A 201 -11.13 -17.24 -14.59
N PRO A 202 -10.74 -15.96 -14.55
CA PRO A 202 -10.10 -15.29 -15.68
C PRO A 202 -8.71 -15.84 -16.01
N GLY A 203 -8.12 -16.60 -15.09
CA GLY A 203 -6.75 -17.11 -15.19
C GLY A 203 -5.72 -16.03 -14.87
N CYS A 204 -4.47 -16.45 -14.85
CA CYS A 204 -3.32 -15.57 -14.73
C CYS A 204 -2.65 -15.41 -16.10
N PRO A 205 -2.10 -14.23 -16.41
CA PRO A 205 -1.47 -13.93 -17.70
C PRO A 205 -0.22 -14.78 -17.96
#